data_AF-A0A2V9CFF0-F1
#
_entry.id   AF-A0A2V9CFF0-F1
#
_cell.length_a   1.000
_cell.length_b   1.000
_cell.length_c   1.000
_cell.angle_alpha   90.00
_cell.angle_beta   90.00
_cell.angle_gamma   90.00
#
_symmetry.space_group_name_H-M   'P 1'
#
loop_
_entity.id
_entity.type
_entity.pdbx_description
1 polymer ?
#
loop_
_entity_poly.entity_id
_entity_poly.type
_entity_poly.pdbx_seq_one_letter_code
_entity_poly.pdbx_strand_id
1 'polypeptide(L)'
;MRVTVTGFGSVWRARFGTEENDPKRLARRAYFNTTGVRVNGSIRTRPKIVGHARFNGVGGFDPNRTLAMIHSVFECAEPCIWNGQNKVLFKRILSVPQQPDYFLVVVRAAEVGRLELGSPAWRSEGTLLISFSECQDQQEAMLLMPPGSWLRTALGTFELRPFVSWPWTARLQLGSVGG
;
A
#
# COMPACT_ATOMS: atom_id res chain seq x y z
N MET A 1 5.93 -11.57 -7.62
CA MET A 1 6.17 -10.18 -8.07
C MET A 1 7.18 -9.41 -7.20
N ARG A 2 7.70 -8.29 -7.71
CA ARG A 2 8.54 -7.29 -7.03
C ARG A 2 7.72 -6.03 -6.75
N VAL A 3 7.73 -5.56 -5.51
CA VAL A 3 6.97 -4.37 -5.11
C VAL A 3 7.87 -3.35 -4.45
N THR A 4 7.88 -2.13 -4.97
CA THR A 4 8.48 -0.99 -4.28
C THR A 4 7.45 -0.37 -3.34
N VAL A 5 7.83 -0.04 -2.11
CA VAL A 5 6.96 0.73 -1.22
C VAL A 5 7.15 2.23 -1.44
N THR A 6 6.09 2.97 -1.80
CA THR A 6 6.14 4.45 -1.85
C THR A 6 5.45 5.10 -0.65
N GLY A 7 4.63 4.34 0.07
CA GLY A 7 4.03 4.77 1.32
C GLY A 7 3.36 3.62 2.06
N PHE A 8 2.96 3.90 3.30
CA PHE A 8 2.21 2.96 4.13
C PHE A 8 0.86 3.55 4.52
N GLY A 9 -0.11 2.67 4.74
CA GLY A 9 -1.41 3.02 5.27
C GLY A 9 -1.30 3.47 6.72
N SER A 10 -2.32 4.18 7.18
CA SER A 10 -2.31 4.83 8.50
C SER A 10 -2.37 3.85 9.67
N VAL A 11 -2.70 2.58 9.45
CA VAL A 11 -2.94 1.62 10.53
C VAL A 11 -1.96 0.45 10.46
N TRP A 12 -1.23 0.23 11.55
CA TRP A 12 -0.36 -0.92 11.75
C TRP A 12 -0.89 -1.82 12.86
N ARG A 13 -0.73 -3.14 12.67
CA ARG A 13 -0.98 -4.16 13.69
C ARG A 13 0.13 -5.19 13.65
N ALA A 14 0.63 -5.59 14.82
CA ALA A 14 1.52 -6.73 14.95
C ALA A 14 0.73 -7.95 15.42
N ARG A 15 1.05 -9.13 14.89
CA ARG A 15 0.65 -10.40 15.50
C ARG A 15 1.90 -11.19 15.89
N PHE A 16 1.86 -11.72 17.09
CA PHE A 16 2.85 -12.63 17.62
C PHE A 16 2.47 -14.06 17.25
N GLY A 17 3.46 -14.93 17.03
CA GLY A 17 3.22 -16.37 16.96
C GLY A 17 2.53 -16.86 18.24
N THR A 18 1.62 -17.80 18.07
CA THR A 18 0.80 -18.39 19.15
C THR A 18 1.55 -19.41 19.99
N GLU A 19 2.73 -19.88 19.57
CA GLU A 19 3.51 -20.86 20.32
C GLU A 19 4.39 -20.17 21.37
N GLU A 20 4.06 -20.39 22.64
CA GLU A 20 4.75 -19.80 23.81
C GLU A 20 6.20 -20.25 23.95
N ASN A 21 6.53 -21.46 23.48
CA ASN A 21 7.85 -22.09 23.64
C ASN A 21 8.78 -21.95 22.43
N ASP A 22 8.44 -21.15 21.40
CA ASP A 22 9.36 -20.92 20.27
C ASP A 22 10.39 -19.84 20.62
N PRO A 23 11.69 -20.16 20.80
CA PRO A 23 12.73 -19.17 21.05
C PRO A 23 12.89 -18.16 19.89
N LYS A 24 12.33 -18.44 18.70
CA LYS A 24 12.28 -17.54 17.53
C LYS A 24 10.97 -16.78 17.42
N ARG A 25 10.10 -16.79 18.44
CA ARG A 25 8.80 -16.09 18.45
C ARG A 25 8.90 -14.59 18.16
N LEU A 26 9.97 -13.95 18.61
CA LEU A 26 10.26 -12.54 18.33
C LEU A 26 10.71 -12.30 16.87
N ALA A 27 11.42 -13.25 16.27
CA ALA A 27 11.86 -13.18 14.88
C ALA A 27 10.72 -13.45 13.88
N ARG A 28 9.72 -14.24 14.27
CA ARG A 28 8.55 -14.63 13.44
C ARG A 28 7.36 -13.66 13.53
N ARG A 29 7.58 -12.40 13.93
CA ARG A 29 6.53 -11.39 13.98
C ARG A 29 5.96 -11.13 12.59
N ALA A 30 4.64 -11.06 12.49
CA ALA A 30 3.94 -10.61 11.29
C ALA A 30 3.37 -9.21 11.53
N TYR A 31 3.70 -8.29 10.64
CA TYR A 31 3.22 -6.92 10.69
C TYR A 31 2.21 -6.72 9.57
N PHE A 32 1.07 -6.12 9.90
CA PHE A 32 -0.02 -5.86 8.98
C PHE A 32 -0.22 -4.36 8.87
N ASN A 33 -0.13 -3.85 7.65
CA ASN A 33 -0.46 -2.48 7.32
C ASN A 33 -1.78 -2.44 6.55
N THR A 34 -2.64 -1.50 6.94
CA THR A 34 -3.95 -1.29 6.33
C THR A 34 -4.30 0.19 6.39
N THR A 35 -5.41 0.57 5.78
CA THR A 35 -5.83 1.96 5.72
C THR A 35 -6.60 2.40 6.96
N GLY A 36 -6.61 3.70 7.20
CA GLY A 36 -7.47 4.37 8.15
C GLY A 36 -7.55 5.86 7.83
N VAL A 37 -8.63 6.50 8.26
CA VAL A 37 -8.88 7.92 8.00
C VAL A 37 -8.73 8.71 9.30
N ARG A 38 -8.14 9.91 9.21
CA ARG A 38 -8.01 10.80 10.37
C ARG A 38 -9.31 11.59 10.54
N VAL A 39 -9.99 11.40 11.66
CA VAL A 39 -11.23 12.10 12.03
C VAL A 39 -11.03 12.69 13.41
N ASN A 40 -11.18 14.01 13.54
CA ASN A 40 -10.98 14.76 14.79
C ASN A 40 -9.63 14.44 15.47
N GLY A 41 -8.54 14.51 14.70
CA GLY A 41 -7.17 14.25 15.18
C GLY A 41 -6.81 12.76 15.38
N SER A 42 -7.79 11.85 15.40
CA SER A 42 -7.59 10.42 15.66
C SER A 42 -7.77 9.56 14.41
N ILE A 43 -6.96 8.51 14.26
CA ILE A 43 -7.11 7.55 13.15
C ILE A 43 -8.27 6.59 13.45
N ARG A 44 -9.20 6.44 12.51
CA ARG A 44 -10.32 5.50 12.55
C ARG A 44 -10.24 4.57 11.35
N THR A 45 -10.39 3.26 11.57
CA THR A 45 -10.24 2.28 10.48
C THR A 45 -11.35 2.37 9.44
N ARG A 46 -12.61 2.55 9.82
CA ARG A 46 -13.79 2.74 8.92
C ARG A 46 -13.66 2.09 7.53
N PRO A 47 -13.41 0.76 7.48
CA PRO A 47 -13.09 0.11 6.22
C PRO A 47 -14.33 -0.01 5.34
N LYS A 48 -14.16 0.27 4.06
CA LYS A 48 -15.13 -0.04 3.00
C LYS A 48 -14.65 -1.25 2.19
N ILE A 49 -13.33 -1.38 2.00
CA ILE A 49 -12.67 -2.57 1.47
C ILE A 49 -11.60 -3.02 2.46
N VAL A 50 -11.74 -4.25 2.96
CA VAL A 50 -10.84 -4.81 3.98
C VAL A 50 -9.68 -5.51 3.30
N GLY A 51 -8.46 -5.09 3.64
CA GLY A 51 -7.27 -5.81 3.20
C GLY A 51 -6.00 -5.30 3.86
N HIS A 52 -4.91 -6.03 3.62
CA HIS A 52 -3.67 -5.87 4.37
C HIS A 52 -2.43 -6.15 3.51
N ALA A 53 -1.44 -5.26 3.60
CA ALA A 53 -0.06 -5.60 3.28
C ALA A 53 0.57 -6.26 4.51
N ARG A 54 0.99 -7.52 4.38
CA ARG A 54 1.66 -8.28 5.45
C ARG A 54 3.15 -8.31 5.20
N PHE A 55 3.93 -7.95 6.22
CA PHE A 55 5.38 -8.02 6.22
C PHE A 55 5.85 -9.05 7.25
N ASN A 56 6.82 -9.89 6.87
CA ASN A 56 7.46 -10.82 7.79
C ASN A 56 8.69 -10.16 8.43
N GLY A 57 8.84 -10.30 9.76
CA GLY A 57 9.98 -9.74 10.49
C GLY A 57 11.34 -10.29 10.05
N VAL A 58 11.41 -11.56 9.65
CA VAL A 58 12.64 -12.17 9.09
C VAL A 58 13.00 -11.65 7.69
N GLY A 59 12.10 -10.94 7.03
CA GLY A 59 12.28 -10.45 5.66
C GLY A 59 13.08 -9.15 5.55
N GLY A 60 13.69 -8.67 6.63
CA GLY A 60 14.39 -7.38 6.66
C GLY A 60 13.46 -6.17 6.77
N PHE A 61 12.15 -6.37 6.96
CA PHE A 61 11.24 -5.28 7.28
C PHE A 61 11.43 -4.81 8.73
N ASP A 62 11.72 -3.51 8.91
CA ASP A 62 11.84 -2.89 10.22
C ASP A 62 10.57 -2.08 10.57
N PRO A 63 9.72 -2.56 11.51
CA PRO A 63 8.50 -1.85 11.92
C PRO A 63 8.77 -0.56 12.69
N ASN A 64 9.98 -0.38 13.24
CA ASN A 64 10.34 0.82 14.01
C ASN A 64 10.92 1.91 13.10
N ARG A 65 11.30 1.56 11.88
CA ARG A 65 11.91 2.46 10.89
C ARG A 65 11.17 2.43 9.57
N THR A 66 9.84 2.44 9.59
CA THR A 66 9.00 2.34 8.39
C THR A 66 9.35 3.39 7.33
N LEU A 67 9.66 4.62 7.71
CA LEU A 67 10.09 5.66 6.77
C LEU A 67 11.37 5.29 6.00
N ALA A 68 12.31 4.60 6.64
CA ALA A 68 13.53 4.12 5.97
C ALA A 68 13.26 2.95 5.01
N MET A 69 12.07 2.32 5.11
CA MET A 69 11.65 1.25 4.20
C MET A 69 10.97 1.78 2.93
N ILE A 70 10.68 3.09 2.85
CA ILE A 70 10.18 3.71 1.61
C ILE A 70 11.29 3.62 0.55
N HIS A 71 10.90 3.39 -0.71
CA HIS A 71 11.77 3.12 -1.86
C HIS A 71 12.54 1.79 -1.81
N SER A 72 12.30 0.96 -0.80
CA SER A 72 12.80 -0.40 -0.77
C SER A 72 11.99 -1.31 -1.70
N VAL A 73 12.69 -2.20 -2.42
CA VAL A 73 12.08 -3.22 -3.29
C VAL A 73 11.96 -4.52 -2.53
N PHE A 74 10.76 -5.09 -2.49
CA PHE A 74 10.48 -6.37 -1.84
C PHE A 74 10.13 -7.44 -2.86
N GLU A 75 10.54 -8.67 -2.56
CA GLU A 75 9.93 -9.86 -3.15
C GLU A 75 8.59 -10.12 -2.46
N CYS A 76 7.52 -10.22 -3.24
CA CYS A 76 6.17 -10.44 -2.75
C CYS A 76 5.49 -11.65 -3.41
N ALA A 77 4.60 -12.29 -2.67
CA ALA A 77 3.64 -13.22 -3.24
C ALA A 77 2.58 -12.45 -4.05
N GLU A 78 1.95 -13.10 -5.02
CA GLU A 78 0.83 -12.52 -5.74
C GLU A 78 -0.31 -12.16 -4.78
N PRO A 79 -1.03 -11.05 -5.01
CA PRO A 79 -2.16 -10.67 -4.18
C PRO A 79 -3.25 -11.73 -4.26
N CYS A 80 -3.89 -12.00 -3.12
CA CYS A 80 -4.97 -12.97 -3.06
C CYS A 80 -6.10 -12.48 -2.15
N ILE A 81 -7.27 -13.10 -2.31
CA ILE A 81 -8.37 -12.96 -1.37
C ILE A 81 -8.26 -14.10 -0.35
N TRP A 82 -8.14 -13.76 0.92
CA TRP A 82 -8.08 -14.74 2.01
C TRP A 82 -9.06 -14.34 3.12
N ASN A 83 -9.99 -15.24 3.45
CA ASN A 83 -11.11 -14.98 4.37
C ASN A 83 -11.85 -13.68 4.03
N GLY A 84 -12.15 -13.46 2.74
CA GLY A 84 -12.87 -12.28 2.25
C GLY A 84 -12.09 -10.97 2.29
N GLN A 85 -10.76 -11.02 2.50
CA GLN A 85 -9.91 -9.82 2.59
C GLN A 85 -8.81 -9.86 1.53
N ASN A 86 -8.54 -8.71 0.93
CA ASN A 86 -7.44 -8.57 -0.02
C ASN A 86 -6.11 -8.61 0.75
N LYS A 87 -5.19 -9.47 0.33
CA LYS A 87 -3.90 -9.63 1.00
C LYS A 87 -2.77 -9.66 0.01
N VAL A 88 -1.66 -9.07 0.41
CA VAL A 88 -0.37 -9.22 -0.25
C VAL A 88 0.68 -9.51 0.82
N LEU A 89 1.52 -10.51 0.57
CA LEU A 89 2.61 -10.89 1.45
C LEU A 89 3.94 -10.36 0.90
N PHE A 90 4.56 -9.46 1.65
CA PHE A 90 5.93 -8.99 1.47
C PHE A 90 6.86 -9.97 2.18
N LYS A 91 7.57 -10.78 1.39
CA LYS A 91 8.37 -11.90 1.89
C LYS A 91 9.71 -11.41 2.45
N ARG A 92 10.45 -10.64 1.64
CA ARG A 92 11.76 -10.09 1.99
C ARG A 92 12.12 -8.86 1.16
N ILE A 93 12.93 -7.99 1.72
CA ILE A 93 13.61 -6.91 1.00
C ILE A 93 14.70 -7.49 0.08
N LEU A 94 14.90 -6.89 -1.09
CA LEU A 94 16.01 -7.20 -1.98
C LEU A 94 17.26 -6.40 -1.55
N SER A 95 18.42 -7.07 -1.49
CA SER A 95 19.70 -6.42 -1.16
C SER A 95 20.17 -5.46 -2.24
N VAL A 96 19.83 -5.74 -3.51
CA VAL A 96 20.05 -4.86 -4.66
C VAL A 96 18.69 -4.53 -5.25
N PRO A 97 18.29 -3.25 -5.31
CA PRO A 97 17.03 -2.85 -5.92
C PRO A 97 16.94 -3.33 -7.38
N GLN A 98 15.80 -3.92 -7.72
CA GLN A 98 15.46 -4.34 -9.08
C GLN A 98 14.23 -3.56 -9.55
N GLN A 99 14.02 -3.51 -10.86
CA GLN A 99 12.82 -2.88 -11.42
C GLN A 99 11.56 -3.53 -10.81
N PRO A 100 10.65 -2.74 -10.21
CA PRO A 100 9.45 -3.27 -9.60
C PRO A 100 8.38 -3.60 -10.65
N ASP A 101 7.60 -4.65 -10.38
CA ASP A 101 6.38 -4.94 -11.14
C ASP A 101 5.25 -4.00 -10.69
N TYR A 102 5.24 -3.64 -9.39
CA TYR A 102 4.25 -2.75 -8.78
C TYR A 102 4.87 -1.78 -7.77
N PHE A 103 4.16 -0.70 -7.50
CA PHE A 103 4.39 0.15 -6.34
C PHE A 103 3.23 -0.01 -5.34
N LEU A 104 3.54 -0.16 -4.06
CA LEU A 104 2.56 -0.02 -2.98
C LEU A 104 2.34 1.48 -2.73
N VAL A 105 1.24 1.99 -3.28
CA VAL A 105 0.87 3.39 -3.23
C VAL A 105 -0.24 3.58 -2.21
N VAL A 106 -0.09 4.59 -1.35
CA VAL A 106 -1.16 5.05 -0.46
C VAL A 106 -1.56 6.45 -0.89
N VAL A 107 -2.85 6.64 -1.13
CA VAL A 107 -3.42 7.93 -1.52
C VAL A 107 -4.46 8.38 -0.51
N ARG A 108 -4.50 9.70 -0.29
CA ARG A 108 -5.47 10.34 0.60
C ARG A 108 -6.26 11.39 -0.15
N ALA A 109 -7.52 11.58 0.24
CA ALA A 109 -8.38 12.60 -0.38
C ALA A 109 -7.77 14.01 -0.29
N ALA A 110 -7.06 14.32 0.81
CA ALA A 110 -6.38 15.60 1.00
C ALA A 110 -5.18 15.83 0.05
N GLU A 111 -4.61 14.76 -0.52
CA GLU A 111 -3.41 14.82 -1.35
C GLU A 111 -3.74 14.79 -2.84
N VAL A 112 -4.69 13.93 -3.24
CA VAL A 112 -5.02 13.68 -4.66
C VAL A 112 -6.50 13.87 -4.98
N GLY A 113 -7.32 14.28 -4.02
CA GLY A 113 -8.77 14.33 -4.19
C GLY A 113 -9.45 12.99 -3.94
N ARG A 114 -10.78 13.03 -3.88
CA ARG A 114 -11.63 11.87 -3.61
C ARG A 114 -11.50 10.87 -4.76
N LEU A 115 -11.29 9.59 -4.46
CA LEU A 115 -11.32 8.53 -5.47
C LEU A 115 -12.77 8.18 -5.83
N GLU A 116 -13.02 7.92 -7.11
CA GLU A 116 -14.34 7.59 -7.65
C GLU A 116 -14.59 6.08 -7.73
N LEU A 117 -14.44 5.33 -6.63
CA LEU A 117 -14.46 3.85 -6.64
C LEU A 117 -15.72 3.21 -7.27
N GLY A 118 -16.83 3.94 -7.39
CA GLY A 118 -18.06 3.48 -8.03
C GLY A 118 -18.09 3.61 -9.56
N SER A 119 -17.15 4.33 -10.15
CA SER A 119 -17.02 4.48 -11.61
C SER A 119 -16.15 3.36 -12.17
N PRO A 120 -16.57 2.56 -13.16
CA PRO A 120 -15.74 1.47 -13.69
C PRO A 120 -14.39 1.94 -14.28
N ALA A 121 -14.28 3.22 -14.64
CA ALA A 121 -13.07 3.83 -15.20
C ALA A 121 -12.28 4.66 -14.17
N TRP A 122 -12.37 4.34 -12.87
CA TRP A 122 -11.68 5.08 -11.82
C TRP A 122 -10.18 4.79 -11.71
N ARG A 123 -9.70 3.73 -12.35
CA ARG A 123 -8.30 3.32 -12.34
C ARG A 123 -7.94 2.61 -13.64
N SER A 124 -6.66 2.59 -13.97
CA SER A 124 -6.16 1.77 -15.08
C SER A 124 -6.31 0.27 -14.80
N GLU A 125 -6.27 -0.50 -15.86
CA GLU A 125 -6.08 -1.96 -15.79
C GLU A 125 -4.80 -2.31 -15.02
N GLY A 126 -4.79 -3.48 -14.40
CA GLY A 126 -3.66 -3.98 -13.60
C GLY A 126 -3.51 -3.34 -12.22
N THR A 127 -4.13 -2.19 -11.94
CA THR A 127 -4.10 -1.60 -10.58
C THR A 127 -4.93 -2.44 -9.61
N LEU A 128 -4.37 -2.81 -8.45
CA LEU A 128 -5.06 -3.66 -7.49
C LEU A 128 -5.36 -2.88 -6.20
N LEU A 129 -6.64 -2.77 -5.84
CA LEU A 129 -7.03 -2.16 -4.58
C LEU A 129 -6.84 -3.15 -3.43
N ILE A 130 -5.92 -2.84 -2.51
CA ILE A 130 -5.64 -3.68 -1.35
C ILE A 130 -6.54 -3.31 -0.18
N SER A 131 -6.68 -2.04 0.15
CA SER A 131 -7.52 -1.61 1.26
C SER A 131 -8.06 -0.21 1.02
N PHE A 132 -9.29 0.04 1.48
CA PHE A 132 -9.93 1.33 1.37
C PHE A 132 -10.73 1.65 2.63
N SER A 133 -10.48 2.83 3.19
CA SER A 133 -11.16 3.36 4.37
C SER A 133 -11.74 4.72 4.05
N GLU A 134 -12.95 4.97 4.53
CA GLU A 134 -13.68 6.19 4.24
C GLU A 134 -14.57 6.59 5.42
N CYS A 135 -14.50 7.87 5.78
CA CYS A 135 -15.41 8.47 6.75
C CYS A 135 -15.58 9.95 6.43
N GLN A 136 -16.83 10.39 6.27
CA GLN A 136 -17.14 11.78 5.86
C GLN A 136 -16.47 12.11 4.52
N ASP A 137 -15.73 13.21 4.45
CA ASP A 137 -14.95 13.67 3.29
C ASP A 137 -13.54 13.06 3.22
N GLN A 138 -13.15 12.30 4.25
CA GLN A 138 -11.82 11.68 4.34
C GLN A 138 -11.81 10.30 3.70
N GLN A 139 -10.76 10.03 2.94
CA GLN A 139 -10.48 8.73 2.35
C GLN A 139 -8.99 8.41 2.43
N GLU A 140 -8.69 7.12 2.61
CA GLU A 140 -7.36 6.57 2.41
C GLU A 140 -7.49 5.25 1.63
N ALA A 141 -6.76 5.13 0.53
CA ALA A 141 -6.68 3.90 -0.27
C ALA A 141 -5.24 3.41 -0.35
N MET A 142 -5.07 2.09 -0.30
CA MET A 142 -3.81 1.41 -0.49
C MET A 142 -3.92 0.51 -1.71
N LEU A 143 -3.04 0.71 -2.67
CA LEU A 143 -3.10 0.12 -4.00
C LEU A 143 -1.74 -0.51 -4.36
N LEU A 144 -1.77 -1.56 -5.17
CA LEU A 144 -0.62 -1.96 -5.97
C LEU A 144 -0.82 -1.41 -7.38
N MET A 145 0.10 -0.58 -7.82
CA MET A 145 0.02 0.15 -9.08
C MET A 145 1.21 -0.20 -9.98
N PRO A 146 0.99 -0.73 -11.19
CA PRO A 146 2.05 -0.90 -12.17
C PRO A 146 2.70 0.45 -12.55
N PRO A 147 3.97 0.46 -13.01
CA PRO A 147 4.55 1.65 -13.65
C PRO A 147 3.65 2.23 -14.76
N GLY A 148 3.41 3.54 -14.78
CA GLY A 148 2.57 4.21 -15.80
C GLY A 148 1.06 4.02 -15.61
N SER A 149 0.63 3.31 -14.57
CA SER A 149 -0.80 3.21 -14.21
C SER A 149 -1.36 4.55 -13.72
N TRP A 150 -2.68 4.68 -13.73
CA TRP A 150 -3.36 5.93 -13.37
C TRP A 150 -4.58 5.70 -12.48
N LEU A 151 -4.97 6.76 -11.75
CA LEU A 151 -6.17 6.85 -10.91
C LEU A 151 -6.95 8.10 -11.30
N ARG A 152 -8.28 7.99 -11.40
CA ARG A 152 -9.18 9.12 -11.52
C ARG A 152 -9.69 9.53 -10.14
N THR A 153 -9.65 10.83 -9.91
CA THR A 153 -10.05 11.47 -8.66
C THR A 153 -10.92 12.69 -8.99
N ALA A 154 -11.54 13.26 -7.96
CA ALA A 154 -12.24 14.53 -8.08
C ALA A 154 -11.36 15.71 -8.52
N LEU A 155 -10.02 15.61 -8.45
CA LEU A 155 -9.08 16.63 -8.92
C LEU A 155 -8.54 16.38 -10.33
N GLY A 156 -8.90 15.25 -10.95
CA GLY A 156 -8.42 14.83 -12.26
C GLY A 156 -7.74 13.47 -12.24
N THR A 157 -6.97 13.19 -13.28
CA THR A 157 -6.28 11.90 -13.46
C THR A 157 -4.83 12.00 -13.00
N PHE A 158 -4.45 11.17 -12.02
CA PHE A 158 -3.09 11.03 -11.52
C PHE A 158 -2.42 9.82 -12.13
N GLU A 159 -1.24 10.01 -12.72
CA GLU A 159 -0.42 8.95 -13.29
C GLU A 159 0.75 8.64 -12.35
N LEU A 160 1.04 7.36 -12.14
CA LEU A 160 2.19 6.90 -11.38
C LEU A 160 3.43 6.86 -12.28
N ARG A 161 4.33 7.82 -12.07
CA ARG A 161 5.55 7.97 -12.86
C ARG A 161 6.78 7.57 -12.07
N PRO A 162 7.49 6.48 -12.46
CA PRO A 162 8.80 6.18 -11.93
C PRO A 162 9.83 7.23 -12.33
N PHE A 163 10.87 7.40 -11.52
CA PHE A 163 12.01 8.26 -11.89
C PHE A 163 12.94 7.52 -12.85
N VAL A 164 13.44 8.22 -13.87
CA VAL A 164 14.31 7.63 -14.91
C VAL A 164 15.61 7.08 -14.32
N SER A 165 16.24 7.82 -13.41
CA SER A 165 17.50 7.43 -12.77
C SER A 165 17.33 6.49 -11.57
N TRP A 166 16.13 6.42 -10.99
CA TRP A 166 15.80 5.56 -9.85
C TRP A 166 14.42 4.91 -10.05
N PRO A 167 14.34 3.83 -10.84
CA PRO A 167 13.06 3.23 -11.24
C PRO A 167 12.34 2.49 -10.12
N TRP A 168 12.97 2.30 -8.95
CA TRP A 168 12.33 1.85 -7.70
C TRP A 168 11.85 3.04 -6.84
N THR A 169 11.66 4.20 -7.45
CA THR A 169 10.95 5.33 -6.84
C THR A 169 9.94 5.82 -7.86
N ALA A 170 8.75 6.20 -7.40
CA ALA A 170 7.71 6.76 -8.24
C ALA A 170 6.91 7.80 -7.46
N ARG A 171 6.29 8.72 -8.20
CA ARG A 171 5.34 9.69 -7.66
C ARG A 171 4.06 9.67 -8.47
N LEU A 172 2.95 9.97 -7.81
CA LEU A 172 1.72 10.33 -8.51
C LEU A 172 1.85 11.76 -9.01
N GLN A 173 1.57 11.97 -10.29
CA GLN A 173 1.59 13.28 -10.92
C GLN A 173 0.23 13.53 -11.57
N LEU A 174 -0.36 14.69 -11.31
CA LEU A 174 -1.57 15.12 -11.99
C LEU A 174 -1.26 15.29 -13.49
N GLY A 175 -1.90 14.49 -14.33
CA GLY A 175 -1.70 14.49 -15.78
C GLY A 175 -2.67 15.44 -16.48
N SER A 176 -3.97 15.14 -16.39
CA SER A 176 -5.04 15.96 -16.95
C SER A 176 -6.06 16.32 -15.88
N VAL A 177 -6.48 17.59 -15.87
CA VAL A 177 -7.66 18.06 -15.15
C VAL A 177 -8.86 17.61 -15.98
N GLY A 178 -9.76 16.82 -15.40
CA GLY A 178 -11.02 16.48 -16.08
C GLY A 178 -11.82 17.76 -16.30
N GLY A 179 -12.20 18.03 -17.55
CA GLY A 179 -13.17 19.07 -17.90
C GLY A 179 -14.60 18.67 -17.57
#